data_AF-X0T3D3-F1
#
_entry.id   AF-X0T3D3-F1
#
_cell.length_a   1.000
_cell.length_b   1.000
_cell.length_c   1.000
_cell.angle_alpha   90.00
_cell.angle_beta   90.00
_cell.angle_gamma   90.00
#
_symmetry.space_group_name_H-M   'P 1'
#
loop_
_entity.id
_entity.type
_entity.pdbx_description
1 polymer ?
#
loop_
_entity_poly.entity_id
_entity_poly.type
_entity_poly.pdbx_seq_one_letter_code
_entity_poly.pdbx_strand_id
1 'polypeptide(L)'
;DSVDGVLDNPVTIMWKYKQGKKYGLCEFVYAEELHIPSKYYPNDEWFEITGSRGIIFIHRCTGDIHSGPAVSRFGNDGWTHYDSVESDWAAGFRGALDNFAAAIVGDAEPLLTGEEGREILRMSFAIYQAAKKRRDVYLEELDRSFPGWYAWRKRRKEKRESYIEAFRRPLWGRNLSKYAPRARELTEEFVGRFDPGAAADWESVVGLKLTPDGGVKEQTFGLHISAGVVMLKEEPIPRDAKLTIAMPAGTWAAIVLGKKSLESALFGRQLKVEGEAREGLKLRSAFHV
;
A
#
# COMPACT_ATOMS: atom_id res chain seq x y z
N ASP A 1 -2.19 -22.62 16.46
CA ASP A 1 -3.30 -23.21 15.69
C ASP A 1 -2.72 -24.46 15.07
N SER A 2 -3.21 -25.65 15.42
CA SER A 2 -2.56 -26.91 15.03
C SER A 2 -3.62 -27.92 14.62
N VAL A 3 -3.44 -28.52 13.43
CA VAL A 3 -4.34 -29.53 12.88
C VAL A 3 -4.15 -30.89 13.57
N ASP A 4 -2.91 -31.22 13.92
CA ASP A 4 -2.50 -32.52 14.49
C ASP A 4 -2.07 -32.44 15.98
N GLY A 5 -2.00 -31.23 16.55
CA GLY A 5 -1.50 -30.97 17.90
C GLY A 5 0.04 -30.98 18.02
N VAL A 6 0.76 -31.17 16.90
CA VAL A 6 2.22 -31.32 16.84
C VAL A 6 2.86 -30.13 16.13
N LEU A 7 2.29 -29.70 15.01
CA LEU A 7 2.80 -28.59 14.22
C LEU A 7 1.90 -27.35 14.36
N ASP A 8 2.50 -26.20 14.66
CA ASP A 8 1.80 -24.91 14.62
C ASP A 8 1.68 -24.50 13.16
N ASN A 9 0.66 -25.02 12.46
CA ASN A 9 0.35 -24.75 11.07
C ASN A 9 -1.17 -24.89 10.80
N PRO A 10 -1.71 -24.25 9.73
CA PRO A 10 -1.02 -23.37 8.78
C PRO A 10 -0.53 -22.06 9.44
N VAL A 11 0.56 -21.49 8.90
CA VAL A 11 1.12 -20.20 9.36
C VAL A 11 1.26 -19.25 8.20
N THR A 12 0.82 -18.01 8.41
CA THR A 12 1.15 -16.88 7.55
C THR A 12 2.04 -15.92 8.32
N ILE A 13 3.25 -15.71 7.81
CA ILE A 13 4.24 -14.80 8.37
C ILE A 13 4.33 -13.60 7.44
N MET A 14 4.05 -12.41 7.96
CA MET A 14 4.24 -11.16 7.23
C MET A 14 5.21 -10.27 7.99
N TRP A 15 6.16 -9.66 7.27
CA TRP A 15 7.08 -8.70 7.85
C TRP A 15 7.26 -7.49 6.95
N LYS A 16 7.75 -6.41 7.57
CA LYS A 16 8.10 -5.16 6.90
C LYS A 16 9.61 -4.97 6.98
N TYR A 17 10.25 -4.70 5.85
CA TYR A 17 11.68 -4.41 5.80
C TYR A 17 11.98 -3.03 6.42
N LYS A 18 13.20 -2.85 6.94
CA LYS A 18 13.67 -1.56 7.49
C LYS A 18 13.63 -0.43 6.44
N GLN A 19 13.89 -0.77 5.18
CA GLN A 19 14.04 0.18 4.07
C GLN A 19 12.71 0.45 3.34
N GLY A 20 11.78 1.09 4.03
CA GLY A 20 10.56 1.63 3.42
C GLY A 20 9.37 0.67 3.39
N LYS A 21 8.50 0.83 2.39
CA LYS A 21 7.25 0.08 2.22
C LYS A 21 7.46 -1.20 1.42
N LYS A 22 8.41 -2.04 1.85
CA LYS A 22 8.64 -3.37 1.29
C LYS A 22 8.18 -4.39 2.31
N TYR A 23 7.52 -5.43 1.84
CA TYR A 23 6.97 -6.48 2.68
C TYR A 23 7.47 -7.83 2.21
N GLY A 24 7.60 -8.75 3.14
CA GLY A 24 7.73 -10.17 2.82
C GLY A 24 6.56 -10.93 3.40
N LEU A 25 6.23 -12.02 2.72
CA LEU A 25 5.20 -12.97 3.08
C LEU A 25 5.82 -14.36 2.98
N CYS A 26 5.56 -15.19 3.98
CA CYS A 26 5.94 -16.59 3.97
C CYS A 26 4.77 -17.39 4.54
N GLU A 27 4.40 -18.45 3.83
CA GLU A 27 3.30 -19.31 4.20
C GLU A 27 3.83 -20.72 4.39
N PHE A 28 3.46 -21.34 5.51
CA PHE A 28 3.70 -22.75 5.76
C PHE A 28 2.35 -23.44 5.85
N VAL A 29 2.12 -24.38 4.94
CA VAL A 29 0.89 -25.16 4.87
C VAL A 29 1.25 -26.62 5.00
N TYR A 30 0.56 -27.32 5.88
CA TYR A 30 0.64 -28.76 6.00
C TYR A 30 -0.55 -29.40 5.31
N ALA A 31 -0.24 -30.13 4.24
CA ALA A 31 -1.23 -30.80 3.40
C ALA A 31 -0.97 -32.31 3.48
N GLU A 32 -1.54 -32.95 4.50
CA GLU A 32 -1.30 -34.37 4.84
C GLU A 32 -1.52 -35.33 3.66
N GLU A 33 -2.53 -35.08 2.83
CA GLU A 33 -2.90 -35.94 1.70
C GLU A 33 -2.13 -35.61 0.40
N LEU A 34 -1.36 -34.51 0.36
CA LEU A 34 -0.68 -34.07 -0.86
C LEU A 34 0.67 -34.78 -1.00
N HIS A 35 0.84 -35.55 -2.07
CA HIS A 35 2.11 -36.16 -2.40
C HIS A 35 3.06 -35.17 -3.08
N ILE A 36 4.19 -34.88 -2.44
CA ILE A 36 5.23 -33.99 -2.96
C ILE A 36 6.34 -34.82 -3.63
N PRO A 37 6.61 -34.63 -4.93
CA PRO A 37 7.74 -35.28 -5.58
C PRO A 37 9.05 -34.67 -5.05
N SER A 38 9.82 -35.43 -4.28
CA SER A 38 11.13 -35.02 -3.75
C SER A 38 12.05 -36.23 -3.62
N LYS A 39 13.36 -35.99 -3.68
CA LYS A 39 14.41 -36.97 -3.36
C LYS A 39 14.73 -37.03 -1.85
N TYR A 40 14.23 -36.08 -1.06
CA TYR A 40 14.62 -35.89 0.34
C TYR A 40 13.40 -35.95 1.28
N TYR A 41 12.81 -34.80 1.59
CA TYR A 41 11.67 -34.66 2.47
C TYR A 41 10.42 -34.29 1.64
N PRO A 42 9.21 -34.64 2.10
CA PRO A 42 7.97 -34.34 1.39
C PRO A 42 7.54 -32.88 1.59
N ASN A 43 8.42 -31.93 1.28
CA ASN A 43 8.20 -30.49 1.30
C ASN A 43 8.66 -29.89 -0.04
N ASP A 44 8.04 -28.79 -0.42
CA ASP A 44 8.51 -27.97 -1.53
C ASP A 44 8.42 -26.50 -1.14
N GLU A 45 9.36 -25.71 -1.66
CA GLU A 45 9.48 -24.30 -1.38
C GLU A 45 9.81 -23.54 -2.66
N TRP A 46 9.13 -22.42 -2.86
CA TRP A 46 9.45 -21.49 -3.93
C TRP A 46 9.40 -20.05 -3.42
N PHE A 47 10.12 -19.19 -4.13
CA PHE A 47 10.24 -17.78 -3.77
C PHE A 47 9.79 -16.92 -4.93
N GLU A 48 8.96 -15.93 -4.64
CA GLU A 48 8.61 -14.85 -5.55
C GLU A 48 9.19 -13.54 -5.03
N ILE A 49 9.94 -12.84 -5.89
CA ILE A 49 10.46 -11.51 -5.60
C ILE A 49 9.90 -10.55 -6.64
N THR A 50 8.89 -9.79 -6.24
CA THR A 50 8.21 -8.83 -7.10
C THR A 50 8.67 -7.40 -6.82
N GLY A 51 9.03 -6.68 -7.88
CA GLY A 51 9.42 -5.28 -7.84
C GLY A 51 8.98 -4.51 -9.08
N SER A 52 9.20 -3.20 -9.09
CA SER A 52 8.78 -2.33 -10.20
C SER A 52 9.45 -2.62 -11.55
N ARG A 53 10.57 -3.38 -11.55
CA ARG A 53 11.30 -3.76 -12.77
C ARG A 53 11.00 -5.17 -13.26
N GLY A 54 10.16 -5.92 -12.55
CA GLY A 54 9.89 -7.31 -12.89
C GLY A 54 9.74 -8.23 -11.68
N ILE A 55 9.72 -9.52 -11.98
CA ILE A 55 9.47 -10.61 -11.04
C ILE A 55 10.58 -11.65 -11.17
N ILE A 56 11.06 -12.18 -10.05
CA ILE A 56 11.95 -13.34 -10.02
C ILE A 56 11.21 -14.48 -9.33
N PHE A 57 11.22 -15.64 -9.98
CA PHE A 57 10.75 -16.91 -9.41
C PHE A 57 11.93 -17.84 -9.19
N ILE A 58 11.97 -18.49 -8.03
CA ILE A 58 12.89 -19.57 -7.70
C ILE A 58 12.04 -20.77 -7.34
N HIS A 59 12.06 -21.81 -8.18
CA HIS A 59 11.17 -22.99 -8.06
C HIS A 59 11.87 -24.24 -7.51
N ARG A 60 13.18 -24.17 -7.23
CA ARG A 60 13.96 -25.31 -6.75
C ARG A 60 14.44 -25.06 -5.34
N CYS A 61 13.99 -25.92 -4.45
CA CYS A 61 14.53 -26.07 -3.11
C CYS A 61 14.53 -27.56 -2.76
N THR A 62 13.61 -28.04 -1.93
CA THR A 62 13.60 -29.46 -1.51
C THR A 62 12.79 -30.36 -2.45
N GLY A 63 11.73 -29.83 -3.07
CA GLY A 63 10.82 -30.58 -3.94
C GLY A 63 10.92 -30.21 -5.42
N ASP A 64 10.04 -30.83 -6.21
CA ASP A 64 9.95 -30.66 -7.66
C ASP A 64 8.49 -30.65 -8.16
N ILE A 65 7.61 -29.89 -7.50
CA ILE A 65 6.20 -29.79 -7.93
C ILE A 65 6.10 -28.96 -9.21
N HIS A 66 6.76 -27.81 -9.24
CA HIS A 66 6.71 -26.89 -10.37
C HIS A 66 7.64 -27.39 -11.48
N SER A 67 7.09 -27.74 -12.64
CA SER A 67 7.91 -28.06 -13.81
C SER A 67 8.56 -26.80 -14.39
N GLY A 68 9.77 -26.95 -14.94
CA GLY A 68 10.48 -25.87 -15.62
C GLY A 68 11.76 -25.38 -14.92
N PRO A 69 12.25 -24.19 -15.31
CA PRO A 69 13.55 -23.66 -14.91
C PRO A 69 13.68 -23.46 -13.41
N ALA A 70 14.90 -23.67 -12.89
CA ALA A 70 15.19 -23.47 -11.48
C ALA A 70 14.97 -22.03 -11.03
N VAL A 71 15.38 -21.09 -11.88
CA VAL A 71 15.18 -19.65 -11.69
C VAL A 71 14.62 -19.07 -12.98
N SER A 72 13.62 -18.20 -12.84
CA SER A 72 13.05 -17.45 -13.96
C SER A 72 12.91 -15.98 -13.59
N ARG A 73 13.18 -15.10 -14.54
CA ARG A 73 12.96 -13.66 -14.40
C ARG A 73 11.99 -13.18 -15.46
N PHE A 74 10.98 -12.43 -15.07
CA PHE A 74 10.12 -11.67 -15.97
C PHE A 74 10.46 -10.18 -15.88
N GLY A 75 10.73 -9.53 -17.01
CA GLY A 75 11.01 -8.08 -17.10
C GLY A 75 10.38 -7.45 -18.34
N ASN A 76 10.80 -6.22 -18.66
CA ASN A 76 10.35 -5.50 -19.87
C ASN A 76 10.70 -6.24 -21.18
N ASP A 77 11.71 -7.10 -21.10
CA ASP A 77 12.21 -7.98 -22.15
C ASP A 77 11.48 -9.34 -22.22
N GLY A 78 10.48 -9.56 -21.37
CA GLY A 78 9.77 -10.83 -21.26
C GLY A 78 10.45 -11.81 -20.29
N TRP A 79 10.31 -13.11 -20.57
CA TRP A 79 10.86 -14.18 -19.73
C TRP A 79 12.33 -14.49 -20.06
N THR A 80 13.16 -14.59 -19.03
CA THR A 80 14.51 -15.15 -19.08
C THR A 80 14.56 -16.34 -18.12
N HIS A 81 15.00 -17.49 -18.62
CA HIS A 81 15.07 -18.74 -17.88
C HIS A 81 16.52 -19.15 -17.64
N TYR A 82 16.82 -19.63 -16.43
CA TYR A 82 18.15 -20.07 -16.03
C TYR A 82 18.11 -21.57 -15.71
N ASP A 83 18.28 -22.38 -16.75
CA ASP A 83 18.15 -23.85 -16.68
C ASP A 83 19.46 -24.55 -16.29
N SER A 84 20.60 -23.88 -16.47
CA SER A 84 21.94 -24.45 -16.24
C SER A 84 22.43 -24.33 -14.79
N VAL A 85 21.56 -23.91 -13.87
CA VAL A 85 21.90 -23.76 -12.45
C VAL A 85 21.83 -25.12 -11.78
N GLU A 86 22.91 -25.57 -11.14
CA GLU A 86 22.87 -26.74 -10.27
C GLU A 86 21.90 -26.45 -9.11
N SER A 87 20.79 -27.18 -9.12
CA SER A 87 19.61 -26.87 -8.30
C SER A 87 19.15 -28.05 -7.44
N ASP A 88 19.97 -29.10 -7.37
CA ASP A 88 19.76 -30.21 -6.43
C ASP A 88 20.01 -29.71 -5.01
N TRP A 89 19.08 -29.96 -4.10
CA TRP A 89 19.15 -29.49 -2.71
C TRP A 89 20.47 -29.89 -2.01
N ALA A 90 20.99 -31.09 -2.28
CA ALA A 90 22.26 -31.57 -1.73
C ALA A 90 23.48 -30.76 -2.20
N ALA A 91 23.41 -30.05 -3.34
CA ALA A 91 24.48 -29.15 -3.77
C ALA A 91 24.69 -27.99 -2.77
N GLY A 92 23.61 -27.49 -2.16
CA GLY A 92 23.68 -26.47 -1.11
C GLY A 92 24.44 -26.96 0.13
N PHE A 93 24.24 -28.21 0.55
CA PHE A 93 24.97 -28.80 1.68
C PHE A 93 26.46 -28.94 1.40
N ARG A 94 26.81 -29.44 0.20
CA ARG A 94 28.21 -29.55 -0.22
C ARG A 94 28.87 -28.17 -0.24
N GLY A 95 28.27 -27.20 -0.91
CA GLY A 95 28.81 -25.83 -0.99
C GLY A 95 28.95 -25.16 0.37
N ALA A 96 27.98 -25.36 1.28
CA ALA A 96 28.06 -24.82 2.63
C ALA A 96 29.17 -25.47 3.46
N LEU A 97 29.32 -26.80 3.38
CA LEU A 97 30.36 -27.53 4.11
C LEU A 97 31.76 -27.17 3.60
N ASP A 98 31.93 -27.08 2.28
CA ASP A 98 33.19 -26.70 1.64
C ASP A 98 33.61 -25.28 2.05
N ASN A 99 32.67 -24.32 2.01
CA ASN A 99 32.95 -22.96 2.48
C ASN A 99 33.25 -22.92 3.98
N PHE A 100 32.52 -23.67 4.80
CA PHE A 100 32.76 -23.74 6.24
C PHE A 100 34.17 -24.26 6.56
N ALA A 101 34.59 -25.36 5.92
CA ALA A 101 35.91 -25.93 6.10
C ALA A 101 37.01 -24.95 5.68
N ALA A 102 36.87 -24.33 4.50
CA ALA A 102 37.80 -23.32 4.00
C ALA A 102 37.89 -22.10 4.92
N ALA A 103 36.77 -21.62 5.46
CA ALA A 103 36.73 -20.48 6.35
C ALA A 103 37.42 -20.73 7.69
N ILE A 104 37.30 -21.92 8.27
CA ILE A 104 37.95 -22.27 9.54
C ILE A 104 39.48 -22.29 9.42
N VAL A 105 40.01 -22.74 8.29
CA VAL A 105 41.46 -22.81 8.06
C VAL A 105 42.04 -21.51 7.48
N GLY A 106 41.20 -20.52 7.17
CA GLY A 106 41.61 -19.21 6.68
C GLY A 106 41.79 -19.09 5.17
N ASP A 107 41.31 -20.07 4.40
CA ASP A 107 41.44 -20.11 2.93
C ASP A 107 40.30 -19.35 2.21
N ALA A 108 39.21 -19.05 2.91
CA ALA A 108 38.07 -18.29 2.38
C ALA A 108 37.39 -17.47 3.49
N GLU A 109 36.61 -16.48 3.08
CA GLU A 109 35.66 -15.83 4.00
C GLU A 109 34.38 -16.66 4.12
N PRO A 110 33.72 -16.67 5.29
CA PRO A 110 32.44 -17.34 5.46
C PRO A 110 31.37 -16.65 4.60
N LEU A 111 30.65 -17.43 3.78
CA LEU A 111 29.53 -16.93 2.97
C LEU A 111 28.32 -16.53 3.82
N LEU A 112 28.21 -17.11 5.02
CA LEU A 112 27.29 -16.69 6.06
C LEU A 112 28.10 -16.37 7.32
N THR A 113 28.21 -15.09 7.64
CA THR A 113 28.94 -14.62 8.82
C THR A 113 28.18 -14.97 10.11
N GLY A 114 28.87 -14.95 11.26
CA GLY A 114 28.24 -15.17 12.56
C GLY A 114 27.18 -14.12 12.88
N GLU A 115 27.42 -12.87 12.50
CA GLU A 115 26.48 -11.75 12.64
C GLU A 115 25.22 -11.95 11.80
N GLU A 116 25.36 -12.41 10.55
CA GLU A 116 24.22 -12.74 9.69
C GLU A 116 23.43 -13.94 10.22
N GLY A 117 24.12 -15.00 10.66
CA GLY A 117 23.49 -16.16 11.31
C GLY A 117 22.68 -15.75 12.54
N ARG A 118 23.22 -14.83 13.37
CA ARG A 118 22.49 -14.26 14.50
C ARG A 118 21.23 -13.51 14.07
N GLU A 119 21.28 -12.72 12.99
CA GLU A 119 20.09 -12.00 12.49
C GLU A 119 19.02 -12.95 11.92
N ILE A 120 19.41 -14.06 11.29
CA ILE A 120 18.48 -15.12 10.87
C ILE A 120 17.75 -15.72 12.09
N LEU A 121 18.50 -16.14 13.11
CA LEU A 121 17.92 -16.70 14.35
C LEU A 121 17.01 -15.70 15.05
N ARG A 122 17.41 -14.43 15.07
CA ARG A 122 16.61 -13.34 15.63
C ARG A 122 15.28 -13.18 14.91
N MET A 123 15.25 -13.30 13.59
CA MET A 123 14.01 -13.29 12.80
C MET A 123 13.12 -14.47 13.17
N SER A 124 13.67 -15.70 13.22
CA SER A 124 12.92 -16.90 13.64
C SER A 124 12.32 -16.74 15.04
N PHE A 125 13.07 -16.19 15.99
CA PHE A 125 12.56 -15.94 17.33
C PHE A 125 11.50 -14.83 17.36
N ALA A 126 11.61 -13.80 16.52
CA ALA A 126 10.60 -12.75 16.41
C ALA A 126 9.25 -13.29 15.91
N ILE A 127 9.27 -14.24 14.98
CA ILE A 127 8.06 -14.91 14.46
C ILE A 127 7.34 -15.64 15.61
N TYR A 128 8.06 -16.48 16.35
CA TYR A 128 7.53 -17.16 17.53
C TYR A 128 6.97 -16.19 18.57
N GLN A 129 7.71 -15.10 18.85
CA GLN A 129 7.27 -14.10 19.82
C GLN A 129 6.05 -13.30 19.34
N ALA A 130 5.90 -13.08 18.03
CA ALA A 130 4.73 -12.42 17.46
C ALA A 130 3.47 -13.26 17.66
N ALA A 131 3.56 -14.57 17.41
CA ALA A 131 2.49 -15.52 17.69
C ALA A 131 2.14 -15.54 19.20
N LYS A 132 3.14 -15.70 20.07
CA LYS A 132 2.96 -15.73 21.53
C LYS A 132 2.34 -14.45 22.08
N LYS A 133 2.75 -13.28 21.59
CA LYS A 133 2.28 -11.97 22.07
C LYS A 133 1.05 -11.45 21.33
N ARG A 134 0.58 -12.14 20.29
CA ARG A 134 -0.53 -11.75 19.40
C ARG A 134 -0.39 -10.31 18.88
N ARG A 135 0.81 -9.95 18.41
CA ARG A 135 1.14 -8.59 17.93
C ARG A 135 2.41 -8.58 17.08
N ASP A 136 2.58 -7.53 16.27
CA ASP A 136 3.85 -7.27 15.58
C ASP A 136 5.02 -7.18 16.56
N VAL A 137 6.13 -7.86 16.25
CA VAL A 137 7.38 -7.83 17.00
C VAL A 137 8.46 -7.17 16.15
N TYR A 138 9.16 -6.21 16.74
CA TYR A 138 10.31 -5.60 16.07
C TYR A 138 11.57 -6.41 16.36
N LEU A 139 12.43 -6.64 15.36
CA LEU A 139 13.69 -7.35 15.62
C LEU A 139 14.49 -6.66 16.75
N GLU A 140 14.54 -5.33 16.75
CA GLU A 140 15.23 -4.55 17.78
C GLU A 140 14.66 -4.70 19.18
N GLU A 141 13.39 -5.07 19.40
CA GLU A 141 12.90 -5.25 20.78
C GLU A 141 13.52 -6.47 21.46
N LEU A 142 14.04 -7.45 20.72
CA LEU A 142 14.60 -8.68 21.28
C LEU A 142 15.93 -8.46 22.03
N ASP A 143 16.66 -7.40 21.69
CA ASP A 143 17.97 -7.08 22.29
C ASP A 143 17.91 -5.94 23.30
N ARG A 144 16.71 -5.49 23.67
CA ARG A 144 16.55 -4.32 24.55
C ARG A 144 16.27 -4.76 25.97
N SER A 145 16.84 -4.05 26.94
CA SER A 145 16.53 -4.24 28.37
C SER A 145 15.05 -3.99 28.70
N PHE A 146 14.37 -3.13 27.92
CA PHE A 146 12.94 -2.84 28.07
C PHE A 146 12.18 -3.02 26.74
N PRO A 147 11.91 -4.27 26.31
CA PRO A 147 11.30 -4.57 25.01
C PRO A 147 9.92 -3.92 24.81
N GLY A 148 9.08 -3.94 25.84
CA GLY A 148 7.72 -3.39 25.78
C GLY A 148 7.68 -1.89 25.55
N TRP A 149 8.59 -1.14 26.21
CA TRP A 149 8.70 0.30 26.02
C TRP A 149 9.23 0.66 24.63
N TYR A 150 10.23 -0.08 24.14
CA TYR A 150 10.73 0.08 22.78
C TYR A 150 9.62 -0.14 21.74
N ALA A 151 8.89 -1.25 21.87
CA ALA A 151 7.78 -1.59 20.97
C ALA A 151 6.69 -0.51 20.97
N TRP A 152 6.30 -0.03 22.16
CA TRP A 152 5.34 1.06 22.30
C TRP A 152 5.80 2.35 21.62
N ARG A 153 7.06 2.75 21.83
CA ARG A 153 7.63 3.96 21.24
C ARG A 153 7.68 3.85 19.72
N LYS A 154 8.10 2.69 19.19
CA LYS A 154 8.19 2.44 17.75
C LYS A 154 6.81 2.44 17.10
N ARG A 155 5.82 1.77 17.70
CA ARG A 155 4.42 1.83 17.24
C ARG A 155 3.87 3.24 17.20
N ARG A 156 4.10 4.04 18.26
CA ARG A 156 3.65 5.45 18.27
C ARG A 156 4.29 6.27 17.16
N LYS A 157 5.57 6.05 16.87
CA LYS A 157 6.28 6.71 15.77
C LYS A 157 5.66 6.32 14.42
N GLU A 158 5.54 5.02 14.15
CA GLU A 158 4.94 4.50 12.91
C GLU A 158 3.48 4.94 12.73
N LYS A 159 2.71 5.04 13.83
CA LYS A 159 1.35 5.60 13.82
C LYS A 159 1.35 7.03 13.31
N ARG A 160 2.23 7.89 13.84
CA ARG A 160 2.34 9.30 13.44
C ARG A 160 2.76 9.47 11.98
N GLU A 161 3.57 8.55 11.48
CA GLU A 161 4.04 8.50 10.08
C GLU A 161 3.02 7.82 9.15
N SER A 162 2.00 7.17 9.70
CA SER A 162 0.97 6.49 8.92
C SER A 162 0.11 7.50 8.17
N TYR A 163 0.04 7.32 6.85
CA TYR A 163 -0.89 8.05 5.98
C TYR A 163 -2.33 7.95 6.51
N ILE A 164 -2.74 6.78 7.01
CA ILE A 164 -4.08 6.57 7.58
C ILE A 164 -4.31 7.44 8.82
N GLU A 165 -3.30 7.66 9.67
CA GLU A 165 -3.44 8.59 10.81
C GLU A 165 -3.49 10.05 10.37
N ALA A 166 -2.82 10.41 9.27
CA ALA A 166 -2.99 11.73 8.66
C ALA A 166 -4.47 11.96 8.25
N PHE A 167 -5.19 10.92 7.78
CA PHE A 167 -6.65 10.98 7.56
C PHE A 167 -7.48 10.95 8.83
N ARG A 168 -7.05 10.17 9.83
CA ARG A 168 -7.79 9.99 11.08
C ARG A 168 -7.62 11.13 12.06
N ARG A 169 -6.81 12.16 11.79
CA ARG A 169 -6.87 13.41 12.55
C ARG A 169 -8.30 13.92 12.42
N PRO A 170 -9.14 13.71 13.44
CA PRO A 170 -10.53 14.06 13.30
C PRO A 170 -10.53 15.58 13.33
N LEU A 171 -11.10 16.19 12.30
CA LEU A 171 -11.73 17.50 12.48
C LEU A 171 -13.03 17.33 13.30
N TRP A 172 -13.07 16.41 14.27
CA TRP A 172 -14.08 16.43 15.31
C TRP A 172 -13.91 17.73 16.06
N GLY A 173 -14.82 18.66 15.83
CA GLY A 173 -14.89 19.94 16.53
C GLY A 173 -14.49 21.18 15.73
N ARG A 174 -14.00 21.10 14.49
CA ARG A 174 -13.96 22.31 13.66
C ARG A 174 -15.33 22.49 13.01
N ASN A 175 -16.14 23.37 13.61
CA ASN A 175 -17.33 23.92 12.98
C ASN A 175 -16.94 24.47 11.58
N LEU A 176 -17.17 23.69 10.53
CA LEU A 176 -16.88 24.09 9.14
C LEU A 176 -17.94 25.06 8.61
N SER A 177 -19.12 25.08 9.22
CA SER A 177 -20.21 26.01 8.92
C SER A 177 -19.78 27.47 9.04
N LYS A 178 -18.74 27.78 9.84
CA LYS A 178 -18.13 29.12 9.89
C LYS A 178 -17.54 29.59 8.55
N TYR A 179 -17.21 28.68 7.65
CA TYR A 179 -16.70 28.99 6.31
C TYR A 179 -17.82 29.14 5.28
N ALA A 180 -19.05 28.69 5.59
CA ALA A 180 -20.18 28.73 4.67
C ALA A 180 -20.48 30.12 4.08
N PRO A 181 -20.41 31.24 4.85
CA PRO A 181 -20.67 32.58 4.30
C PRO A 181 -19.74 32.98 3.14
N ARG A 182 -18.53 32.39 3.06
CA ARG A 182 -17.56 32.64 1.99
C ARG A 182 -17.64 31.63 0.85
N ALA A 183 -18.54 30.65 0.90
CA ALA A 183 -18.57 29.56 -0.07
C ALA A 183 -18.80 30.06 -1.50
N ARG A 184 -19.64 31.09 -1.69
CA ARG A 184 -19.86 31.73 -3.00
C ARG A 184 -18.59 32.37 -3.56
N GLU A 185 -18.02 33.32 -2.82
CA GLU A 185 -16.78 34.02 -3.17
C GLU A 185 -15.66 33.02 -3.49
N LEU A 186 -15.47 32.01 -2.64
CA LEU A 186 -14.45 30.98 -2.83
C LEU A 186 -14.73 30.10 -4.06
N THR A 187 -15.99 29.91 -4.46
CA THR A 187 -16.32 29.19 -5.70
C THR A 187 -15.88 30.00 -6.92
N GLU A 188 -16.10 31.32 -6.90
CA GLU A 188 -15.64 32.22 -7.96
C GLU A 188 -14.10 32.27 -8.02
N GLU A 189 -13.42 32.38 -6.87
CA GLU A 189 -11.96 32.30 -6.78
C GLU A 189 -11.41 30.94 -7.25
N PHE A 190 -12.13 29.85 -6.98
CA PHE A 190 -11.72 28.50 -7.35
C PHE A 190 -11.59 28.32 -8.86
N VAL A 191 -12.45 28.99 -9.65
CA VAL A 191 -12.39 29.00 -11.12
C VAL A 191 -11.05 29.51 -11.62
N GLY A 192 -10.45 30.48 -10.91
CA GLY A 192 -9.13 31.02 -11.24
C GLY A 192 -7.97 30.04 -11.11
N ARG A 193 -8.19 28.85 -10.52
CA ARG A 193 -7.18 27.77 -10.41
C ARG A 193 -7.19 26.81 -11.61
N PHE A 194 -8.07 27.04 -12.58
CA PHE A 194 -8.21 26.19 -13.73
C PHE A 194 -6.94 26.22 -14.60
N ASP A 195 -6.44 25.03 -14.94
CA ASP A 195 -5.34 24.81 -15.89
C ASP A 195 -5.91 24.53 -17.29
N PRO A 196 -5.81 25.49 -18.24
CA PRO A 196 -6.25 25.30 -19.62
C PRO A 196 -5.55 24.13 -20.32
N GLY A 197 -4.27 23.89 -20.01
CA GLY A 197 -3.48 22.86 -20.67
C GLY A 197 -3.95 21.45 -20.33
N ALA A 198 -4.40 21.23 -19.09
CA ALA A 198 -4.98 19.97 -18.64
C ALA A 198 -6.42 19.74 -19.16
N ALA A 199 -7.05 20.74 -19.79
CA ALA A 199 -8.45 20.72 -20.19
C ALA A 199 -8.70 21.05 -21.68
N ALA A 200 -7.66 21.05 -22.52
CA ALA A 200 -7.77 21.43 -23.93
C ALA A 200 -8.82 20.60 -24.71
N ASP A 201 -8.88 19.29 -24.47
CA ASP A 201 -9.83 18.37 -25.12
C ASP A 201 -11.06 18.04 -24.24
N TRP A 202 -11.33 18.87 -23.24
CA TRP A 202 -12.40 18.59 -22.27
C TRP A 202 -13.66 19.41 -22.55
N GLU A 203 -14.68 18.73 -23.09
CA GLU A 203 -16.02 19.29 -23.30
C GLU A 203 -17.02 18.71 -22.31
N SER A 204 -17.44 19.52 -21.33
CA SER A 204 -18.32 19.06 -20.26
C SER A 204 -19.03 20.17 -19.50
N VAL A 205 -20.10 19.78 -18.83
CA VAL A 205 -20.80 20.59 -17.85
C VAL A 205 -20.77 19.85 -16.52
N VAL A 206 -20.26 20.51 -15.47
CA VAL A 206 -20.19 19.97 -14.11
C VAL A 206 -21.09 20.78 -13.20
N GLY A 207 -22.05 20.12 -12.55
CA GLY A 207 -22.91 20.72 -11.54
C GLY A 207 -22.25 20.73 -10.17
N LEU A 208 -22.27 21.88 -9.49
CA LEU A 208 -21.87 21.99 -8.08
C LEU A 208 -23.07 22.45 -7.25
N LYS A 209 -23.51 21.62 -6.31
CA LYS A 209 -24.60 21.89 -5.38
C LYS A 209 -24.07 22.07 -3.97
N LEU A 210 -24.13 23.29 -3.45
CA LEU A 210 -23.79 23.60 -2.07
C LEU A 210 -25.06 23.56 -1.22
N THR A 211 -25.21 22.53 -0.39
CA THR A 211 -26.40 22.38 0.48
C THR A 211 -26.35 23.38 1.65
N PRO A 212 -27.51 23.74 2.23
CA PRO A 212 -27.59 24.72 3.32
C PRO A 212 -26.66 24.36 4.49
N ASP A 213 -25.92 25.36 4.98
CA ASP A 213 -24.96 25.22 6.08
C ASP A 213 -24.65 26.60 6.69
N GLY A 214 -24.46 26.69 8.00
CA GLY A 214 -24.03 27.94 8.66
C GLY A 214 -24.92 29.16 8.44
N GLY A 215 -26.23 28.96 8.24
CA GLY A 215 -27.19 30.03 7.95
C GLY A 215 -27.21 30.48 6.47
N VAL A 216 -26.40 29.86 5.61
CA VAL A 216 -26.40 30.09 4.16
C VAL A 216 -27.41 29.16 3.50
N LYS A 217 -28.21 29.70 2.58
CA LYS A 217 -29.18 28.93 1.77
C LYS A 217 -28.45 28.06 0.75
N GLU A 218 -29.18 27.16 0.12
CA GLU A 218 -28.65 26.35 -0.99
C GLU A 218 -28.13 27.24 -2.12
N GLN A 219 -27.01 26.84 -2.71
CA GLN A 219 -26.41 27.51 -3.88
C GLN A 219 -26.06 26.46 -4.92
N THR A 220 -26.33 26.74 -6.19
CA THR A 220 -26.06 25.82 -7.29
C THR A 220 -25.29 26.54 -8.38
N PHE A 221 -24.33 25.83 -8.96
CA PHE A 221 -23.47 26.34 -10.02
C PHE A 221 -23.34 25.33 -11.15
N GLY A 222 -23.28 25.84 -12.38
CA GLY A 222 -22.82 25.10 -13.56
C GLY A 222 -21.41 25.55 -13.94
N LEU A 223 -20.47 24.61 -13.98
CA LEU A 223 -19.14 24.80 -14.54
C LEU A 223 -19.17 24.29 -15.98
N HIS A 224 -19.17 25.21 -16.94
CA HIS A 224 -19.16 24.92 -18.38
C HIS A 224 -17.73 24.94 -18.88
N ILE A 225 -17.27 23.83 -19.46
CA ILE A 225 -15.89 23.64 -19.86
C ILE A 225 -15.86 23.27 -21.33
N SER A 226 -15.16 24.07 -22.11
CA SER A 226 -15.04 23.92 -23.56
C SER A 226 -13.73 24.52 -24.05
N ALA A 227 -13.01 23.81 -24.91
CA ALA A 227 -11.77 24.24 -25.55
C ALA A 227 -10.74 24.87 -24.60
N GLY A 228 -10.52 24.27 -23.41
CA GLY A 228 -9.58 24.79 -22.41
C GLY A 228 -10.03 26.10 -21.76
N VAL A 229 -11.32 26.42 -21.79
CA VAL A 229 -11.92 27.55 -21.07
C VAL A 229 -12.97 27.02 -20.10
N VAL A 230 -13.03 27.62 -18.91
CA VAL A 230 -14.08 27.36 -17.92
C VAL A 230 -14.92 28.61 -17.70
N MET A 231 -16.24 28.43 -17.65
CA MET A 231 -17.21 29.46 -17.29
C MET A 231 -18.07 28.95 -16.14
N LEU A 232 -18.06 29.70 -15.03
CA LEU A 232 -18.94 29.44 -13.89
C LEU A 232 -20.22 30.26 -14.03
N LYS A 233 -21.38 29.61 -13.88
CA LYS A 233 -22.69 30.24 -13.81
C LYS A 233 -23.38 29.83 -12.53
N GLU A 234 -23.95 30.80 -11.80
CA GLU A 234 -24.86 30.52 -10.69
C GLU A 234 -26.25 30.27 -11.28
N GLU A 235 -26.61 29.00 -11.39
CA GLU A 235 -27.82 28.54 -12.06
C GLU A 235 -28.29 27.22 -11.44
N PRO A 236 -29.55 26.80 -11.65
CA PRO A 236 -29.97 25.44 -11.32
C PRO A 236 -29.06 24.41 -12.00
N ILE A 237 -28.81 23.27 -11.34
CA ILE A 237 -27.92 22.23 -11.89
C ILE A 237 -28.32 21.89 -13.33
N PRO A 238 -27.43 22.10 -14.32
CA PRO A 238 -27.74 21.86 -15.72
C PRO A 238 -28.17 20.42 -15.97
N ARG A 239 -29.18 20.20 -16.82
CA ARG A 239 -29.72 18.86 -17.10
C ARG A 239 -28.74 17.96 -17.86
N ASP A 240 -27.85 18.59 -18.62
CA ASP A 240 -26.75 17.98 -19.37
C ASP A 240 -25.45 17.89 -18.55
N ALA A 241 -25.50 18.20 -17.25
CA ALA A 241 -24.35 18.02 -16.37
C ALA A 241 -23.94 16.54 -16.32
N LYS A 242 -22.75 16.24 -16.83
CA LYS A 242 -22.20 14.87 -16.85
C LYS A 242 -21.73 14.41 -15.47
N LEU A 243 -21.46 15.36 -14.58
CA LEU A 243 -21.07 15.13 -13.20
C LEU A 243 -21.76 16.15 -12.29
N THR A 244 -22.33 15.70 -11.19
CA THR A 244 -22.86 16.55 -10.13
C THR A 244 -22.17 16.25 -8.81
N ILE A 245 -21.66 17.30 -8.17
CA ILE A 245 -20.97 17.27 -6.89
C ILE A 245 -21.84 18.01 -5.88
N ALA A 246 -22.23 17.35 -4.79
CA ALA A 246 -23.05 17.96 -3.75
C ALA A 246 -22.40 17.84 -2.36
N MET A 247 -22.32 18.95 -1.62
CA MET A 247 -21.80 18.98 -0.25
C MET A 247 -22.26 20.22 0.54
N PRO A 248 -22.15 20.25 1.88
CA PRO A 248 -22.42 21.46 2.66
C PRO A 248 -21.52 22.63 2.27
N ALA A 249 -22.08 23.85 2.20
CA ALA A 249 -21.34 25.05 1.80
C ALA A 249 -20.06 25.29 2.61
N GLY A 250 -20.08 25.06 3.93
CA GLY A 250 -18.89 25.17 4.78
C GLY A 250 -17.83 24.10 4.51
N THR A 251 -18.25 22.91 4.07
CA THR A 251 -17.32 21.83 3.66
C THR A 251 -16.61 22.18 2.37
N TRP A 252 -17.35 22.67 1.36
CA TRP A 252 -16.77 23.16 0.10
C TRP A 252 -15.76 24.29 0.34
N ALA A 253 -16.15 25.32 1.09
CA ALA A 253 -15.27 26.44 1.42
C ALA A 253 -13.98 25.98 2.12
N ALA A 254 -14.08 25.02 3.05
CA ALA A 254 -12.91 24.45 3.70
C ALA A 254 -11.98 23.68 2.74
N ILE A 255 -12.53 23.05 1.71
CA ILE A 255 -11.76 22.36 0.66
C ILE A 255 -11.00 23.37 -0.19
N VAL A 256 -11.68 24.41 -0.69
CA VAL A 256 -11.04 25.47 -1.50
C VAL A 256 -9.91 26.16 -0.72
N LEU A 257 -10.07 26.36 0.59
CA LEU A 257 -9.06 26.93 1.49
C LEU A 257 -7.91 25.97 1.89
N GLY A 258 -7.90 24.73 1.38
CA GLY A 258 -6.91 23.71 1.74
C GLY A 258 -6.97 23.27 3.21
N LYS A 259 -8.10 23.52 3.90
CA LYS A 259 -8.32 23.13 5.31
C LYS A 259 -8.92 21.73 5.44
N LYS A 260 -9.40 21.16 4.32
CA LYS A 260 -9.95 19.81 4.20
C LYS A 260 -9.68 19.28 2.79
N SER A 261 -9.47 17.97 2.63
CA SER A 261 -9.34 17.38 1.29
C SER A 261 -10.68 16.83 0.79
N LEU A 262 -10.82 16.68 -0.53
CA LEU A 262 -11.98 16.05 -1.17
C LEU A 262 -12.18 14.61 -0.68
N GLU A 263 -11.10 13.84 -0.54
CA GLU A 263 -11.16 12.44 -0.06
C GLU A 263 -11.70 12.36 1.36
N SER A 264 -11.25 13.27 2.25
CA SER A 264 -11.76 13.35 3.62
C SER A 264 -13.26 13.67 3.65
N ALA A 265 -13.75 14.53 2.75
CA ALA A 265 -15.18 14.83 2.65
C ALA A 265 -16.00 13.65 2.10
N LEU A 266 -15.45 12.91 1.13
CA LEU A 266 -16.07 11.70 0.56
C LEU A 266 -16.24 10.61 1.64
N PHE A 267 -15.16 10.25 2.33
CA PHE A 267 -15.21 9.24 3.39
C PHE A 267 -16.04 9.68 4.60
N GLY A 268 -16.10 10.99 4.86
CA GLY A 268 -16.95 11.59 5.88
C GLY A 268 -18.44 11.61 5.54
N ARG A 269 -18.85 11.08 4.37
CA ARG A 269 -20.23 11.13 3.84
C ARG A 269 -20.79 12.55 3.70
N GLN A 270 -19.90 13.54 3.53
CA GLN A 270 -20.26 14.95 3.36
C GLN A 270 -20.21 15.38 1.90
N LEU A 271 -19.61 14.57 1.04
CA LEU A 271 -19.57 14.74 -0.41
C LEU A 271 -20.39 13.63 -1.07
N LYS A 272 -21.35 14.02 -1.90
CA LYS A 272 -22.10 13.13 -2.80
C LYS A 272 -21.66 13.43 -4.24
N VAL A 273 -21.38 12.40 -5.01
CA VAL A 273 -21.00 12.51 -6.42
C VAL A 273 -21.95 11.65 -7.23
N GLU A 274 -22.55 12.22 -8.27
CA GLU A 274 -23.47 11.54 -9.19
C GLU A 274 -23.03 11.84 -10.64
N GLY A 275 -23.18 10.86 -11.54
CA GLY A 275 -22.77 10.98 -12.94
C GLY A 275 -21.51 10.19 -13.29
N GLU A 276 -20.79 10.65 -14.32
CA GLU A 276 -19.68 9.93 -14.93
C GLU A 276 -18.37 10.09 -14.15
N ALA A 277 -17.81 8.99 -13.63
CA ALA A 277 -16.56 9.00 -12.87
C ALA A 277 -15.35 9.58 -13.65
N ARG A 278 -15.37 9.46 -14.98
CA ARG A 278 -14.31 9.99 -15.86
C ARG A 278 -14.20 11.52 -15.78
N GLU A 279 -15.33 12.20 -15.64
CA GLU A 279 -15.40 13.65 -15.50
C GLU A 279 -14.76 14.11 -14.18
N GLY A 280 -14.89 13.30 -13.11
CA GLY A 280 -14.22 13.58 -11.84
C GLY A 280 -12.70 13.54 -11.93
N LEU A 281 -12.13 12.62 -12.73
CA LEU A 281 -10.68 12.55 -12.96
C LEU A 281 -10.18 13.75 -13.76
N LYS A 282 -10.95 14.20 -14.77
CA LYS A 282 -10.61 15.40 -15.56
C LYS A 282 -10.69 16.67 -14.73
N LEU A 283 -11.74 16.82 -13.90
CA LEU A 283 -11.89 17.95 -12.97
C LEU A 283 -10.70 18.04 -12.01
N ARG A 284 -10.29 16.90 -11.45
CA ARG A 284 -9.10 16.83 -10.59
C ARG A 284 -7.84 17.27 -11.31
N SER A 285 -7.64 16.82 -12.54
CA SER A 285 -6.48 17.22 -13.35
C SER A 285 -6.47 18.72 -13.63
N ALA A 286 -7.62 19.29 -13.99
CA ALA A 286 -7.74 20.70 -14.39
C ALA A 286 -7.68 21.70 -13.22
N PHE A 287 -8.00 21.29 -12.00
CA PHE A 287 -8.01 22.18 -10.82
C PHE A 287 -6.99 21.82 -9.74
N HIS A 288 -6.23 20.74 -9.94
CA HIS A 288 -5.24 20.21 -9.01
C HIS A 288 -5.78 19.98 -7.57
N VAL A 289 -7.00 19.43 -7.47
CA VAL A 289 -7.70 19.17 -6.19
C VAL A 289 -7.80 17.71 -5.79
#